data_AF-A0A2D5APN2-F1
#
_entry.id   AF-A0A2D5APN2-F1
#
_cell.length_a   1.000
_cell.length_b   1.000
_cell.length_c   1.000
_cell.angle_alpha   90.00
_cell.angle_beta   90.00
_cell.angle_gamma   90.00
#
_symmetry.space_group_name_H-M   'P 1'
#
loop_
_entity.id
_entity.type
_entity.pdbx_description
1 polymer ?
#
loop_
_entity_poly.entity_id
_entity_poly.type
_entity_poly.pdbx_seq_one_letter_code
_entity_poly.pdbx_strand_id
1 'polypeptide(L)'
;SSTPLPQSAAYHRNVIFRGSSAPQRPFTRFDDHEPEGLWTWQDKIRALGADSLAIPHNSNQSDGQVFRLNYSDGRSIDREFADLRMRNEPLVEITQVKGTSETHPRLSPRDEWANFEILNTRKGKTTQFSNPNGSYVRQALANGLALEQEGRGNPFKIGFVGASDTHNSAPSFDESNYFGSAALSGTAENRGSVPLSEARAKYLSSLPPEMQQRAGLLNEDGRSFFGRRGTQFAASGLAAVWSEENTRESLFLAMRRKETYGTSGNRIKLRFFAGFDYETLSASDENLVSKAYLGGVPMGADLVNSLAQNPRFLVWAQRDKNGAPLQRLQIIKVWYDGSYRKEIQEKVFDVACSDGLSVDPVTHRCPDNGASVNLTDCSISKDRGASELRTFWADPDFDASIDASYYVRVLENPTCRWSTWDALRAGVEPRSEVPLTIQERAWSSPIWIHSGKKA
;
A
#
# COMPACT_ATOMS: atom_id res chain seq x y z
N SER A 1 12.69 0.71 -15.42
CA SER A 1 12.50 1.70 -16.50
C SER A 1 11.08 1.64 -17.03
N SER A 2 10.50 2.77 -17.44
CA SER A 2 9.12 2.90 -17.93
C SER A 2 8.94 2.52 -19.41
N THR A 3 7.80 1.93 -19.76
CA THR A 3 7.40 1.51 -21.12
C THR A 3 6.86 2.67 -21.96
N PRO A 4 7.07 2.62 -23.28
CA PRO A 4 6.07 3.09 -24.23
C PRO A 4 5.82 2.01 -25.30
N LEU A 5 4.84 1.14 -25.05
CA LEU A 5 4.08 0.48 -26.12
C LEU A 5 2.71 1.17 -26.25
N PRO A 6 1.95 0.99 -27.35
CA PRO A 6 0.72 1.73 -27.65
C PRO A 6 -0.36 1.72 -26.54
N GLN A 7 -0.32 0.70 -25.65
CA GLN A 7 -1.20 0.52 -24.49
C GLN A 7 -0.65 1.11 -23.17
N SER A 8 0.61 1.57 -23.17
CA SER A 8 1.35 2.39 -22.17
C SER A 8 0.75 2.48 -20.76
N ALA A 9 0.94 1.40 -20.02
CA ALA A 9 1.01 1.46 -18.57
C ALA A 9 2.44 1.13 -18.16
N ALA A 10 3.22 2.18 -17.88
CA ALA A 10 4.58 2.01 -17.39
C ALA A 10 4.54 1.55 -15.94
N TYR A 11 5.09 0.39 -15.65
CA TYR A 11 5.41 -0.02 -14.30
C TYR A 11 6.86 -0.47 -14.28
N HIS A 12 7.46 -0.50 -13.11
CA HIS A 12 8.88 -0.75 -12.96
C HIS A 12 9.13 -1.47 -11.64
N ARG A 13 10.34 -1.99 -11.51
CA ARG A 13 10.79 -2.72 -10.33
C ARG A 13 12.02 -2.08 -9.74
N ASN A 14 12.06 -2.00 -8.42
CA ASN A 14 13.28 -1.76 -7.68
C ASN A 14 13.93 -3.12 -7.41
N VAL A 15 15.18 -3.29 -7.84
CA VAL A 15 15.96 -4.51 -7.60
C VAL A 15 16.93 -4.25 -6.46
N ILE A 16 16.76 -4.99 -5.37
CA ILE A 16 17.56 -4.88 -4.16
C ILE A 16 18.52 -6.07 -4.12
N PHE A 17 19.82 -5.80 -3.97
CA PHE A 17 20.86 -6.83 -3.84
C PHE A 17 21.17 -7.08 -2.37
N ARG A 18 21.36 -8.36 -2.01
CA ARG A 18 21.59 -8.79 -0.63
C ARG A 18 22.84 -8.20 0.00
N GLY A 19 23.94 -8.16 -0.76
CA GLY A 19 25.25 -7.71 -0.27
C GLY A 19 25.81 -6.57 -1.12
N SER A 20 27.14 -6.43 -1.09
CA SER A 20 27.90 -5.52 -1.95
C SER A 20 28.21 -6.11 -3.33
N SER A 21 28.07 -7.42 -3.50
CA SER A 21 28.21 -8.09 -4.79
C SER A 21 26.99 -7.82 -5.68
N ALA A 22 27.23 -7.16 -6.81
CA ALA A 22 26.23 -6.86 -7.82
C ALA A 22 26.87 -6.97 -9.22
N PRO A 23 26.08 -7.31 -10.26
CA PRO A 23 26.58 -7.37 -11.63
C PRO A 23 27.04 -5.99 -12.09
N GLN A 24 28.12 -5.94 -12.89
CA GLN A 24 28.68 -4.68 -13.41
C GLN A 24 27.64 -3.86 -14.19
N ARG A 25 26.75 -4.55 -14.90
CA ARG A 25 25.61 -3.94 -15.58
C ARG A 25 24.32 -4.53 -15.01
N PRO A 26 23.40 -3.70 -14.49
CA PRO A 26 22.09 -4.18 -14.04
C PRO A 26 21.22 -4.58 -15.24
N PHE A 27 20.25 -5.46 -14.98
CA PHE A 27 19.20 -5.78 -15.93
C PHE A 27 18.33 -4.56 -16.23
N THR A 28 17.97 -4.37 -17.48
CA THR A 28 17.18 -3.23 -17.96
C THR A 28 16.11 -3.69 -18.93
N ARG A 29 15.19 -2.79 -19.27
CA ARG A 29 14.20 -3.06 -20.33
C ARG A 29 14.81 -3.38 -21.70
N PHE A 30 16.08 -3.07 -21.93
CA PHE A 30 16.73 -3.38 -23.21
C PHE A 30 17.15 -4.85 -23.28
N ASP A 31 17.18 -5.54 -22.15
CA ASP A 31 17.44 -6.98 -22.06
C ASP A 31 16.16 -7.78 -22.28
N ASP A 32 15.08 -7.40 -21.60
CA ASP A 32 13.73 -7.95 -21.79
C ASP A 32 12.68 -6.91 -21.33
N HIS A 33 11.52 -6.92 -21.97
CA HIS A 33 10.39 -6.06 -21.60
C HIS A 33 9.48 -6.70 -20.54
N GLU A 34 9.61 -8.02 -20.34
CA GLU A 34 8.73 -8.82 -19.50
C GLU A 34 9.38 -9.16 -18.15
N PRO A 35 8.58 -9.28 -17.07
CA PRO A 35 9.11 -9.58 -15.75
C PRO A 35 9.78 -10.96 -15.63
N GLU A 36 9.32 -11.95 -16.40
CA GLU A 36 9.86 -13.31 -16.44
C GLU A 36 11.35 -13.29 -16.85
N GLY A 37 11.73 -12.40 -17.77
CA GLY A 37 13.12 -12.20 -18.18
C GLY A 37 13.98 -11.67 -17.03
N LEU A 38 13.47 -10.71 -16.26
CA LEU A 38 14.14 -10.21 -15.05
C LEU A 38 14.30 -11.31 -14.00
N TRP A 39 13.24 -12.06 -13.69
CA TRP A 39 13.30 -13.12 -12.68
C TRP A 39 14.25 -14.25 -13.08
N THR A 40 14.26 -14.63 -14.36
CA THR A 40 15.21 -15.60 -14.93
C THR A 40 16.66 -15.08 -14.79
N TRP A 41 16.89 -13.79 -15.02
CA TRP A 41 18.19 -13.18 -14.81
C TRP A 41 18.59 -13.16 -13.33
N GLN A 42 17.65 -12.89 -12.42
CA GLN A 42 17.89 -12.93 -10.97
C GLN A 42 18.31 -14.34 -10.51
N ASP A 43 17.71 -15.39 -11.06
CA ASP A 43 18.13 -16.78 -10.81
C ASP A 43 19.56 -17.04 -11.31
N LYS A 44 19.93 -16.53 -12.49
CA LYS A 44 21.29 -16.65 -13.04
C LYS A 44 22.34 -15.97 -12.16
N ILE A 45 22.11 -14.73 -11.72
CA ILE A 45 23.08 -14.04 -10.85
C ILE A 45 23.15 -14.67 -9.45
N ARG A 46 22.05 -15.24 -8.95
CA ARG A 46 22.03 -15.98 -7.69
C ARG A 46 22.90 -17.23 -7.76
N ALA A 47 22.86 -17.96 -8.87
CA ALA A 47 23.76 -19.10 -9.12
C ALA A 47 25.24 -18.71 -9.16
N LEU A 48 25.55 -17.43 -9.42
CA LEU A 48 26.91 -16.86 -9.38
C LEU A 48 27.25 -16.21 -8.02
N GLY A 49 26.40 -16.39 -7.00
CA GLY A 49 26.64 -15.89 -5.64
C GLY A 49 26.10 -14.49 -5.34
N ALA A 50 25.39 -13.84 -6.27
CA ALA A 50 24.76 -12.53 -6.06
C ALA A 50 23.23 -12.67 -5.94
N ASP A 51 22.72 -12.63 -4.71
CA ASP A 51 21.27 -12.71 -4.46
C ASP A 51 20.60 -11.33 -4.58
N SER A 52 19.36 -11.35 -5.07
CA SER A 52 18.52 -10.15 -5.21
C SER A 52 17.04 -10.47 -5.05
N LEU A 53 16.26 -9.42 -4.84
CA LEU A 53 14.80 -9.41 -4.92
C LEU A 53 14.32 -8.19 -5.70
N ALA A 54 13.16 -8.31 -6.32
CA ALA A 54 12.46 -7.25 -7.02
C ALA A 54 11.23 -6.83 -6.21
N ILE A 55 10.88 -5.55 -6.31
CA ILE A 55 9.65 -4.99 -5.78
C ILE A 55 9.00 -4.24 -6.95
N PRO A 56 7.79 -4.59 -7.40
CA PRO A 56 7.05 -3.81 -8.39
C PRO A 56 6.43 -2.58 -7.72
N HIS A 57 6.50 -1.43 -8.40
CA HIS A 57 5.96 -0.15 -7.93
C HIS A 57 4.99 0.44 -8.97
N ASN A 58 4.00 1.19 -8.49
CA ASN A 58 2.86 1.75 -9.23
C ASN A 58 1.93 0.70 -9.85
N SER A 59 1.58 -0.37 -9.13
CA SER A 59 0.66 -1.38 -9.66
C SER A 59 -0.72 -0.81 -9.98
N ASN A 60 -1.21 0.15 -9.19
CA ASN A 60 -2.45 0.90 -9.46
C ASN A 60 -2.49 1.54 -10.86
N GLN A 61 -1.33 1.95 -11.40
CA GLN A 61 -1.18 2.57 -12.71
C GLN A 61 -0.75 1.58 -13.82
N SER A 62 -0.73 0.28 -13.52
CA SER A 62 -0.19 -0.76 -14.42
C SER A 62 -1.16 -1.27 -15.48
N ASP A 63 -2.42 -0.84 -15.47
CA ASP A 63 -3.46 -1.33 -16.40
C ASP A 63 -3.62 -2.86 -16.37
N GLY A 64 -3.56 -3.44 -15.17
CA GLY A 64 -3.78 -4.85 -14.92
C GLY A 64 -2.55 -5.75 -15.10
N GLN A 65 -1.38 -5.18 -15.36
CA GLN A 65 -0.21 -5.94 -15.78
C GLN A 65 0.59 -6.52 -14.61
N VAL A 66 0.61 -5.88 -13.44
CA VAL A 66 1.44 -6.34 -12.30
C VAL A 66 0.90 -7.64 -11.68
N PHE A 67 -0.42 -7.82 -11.64
CA PHE A 67 -1.08 -9.00 -11.08
C PHE A 67 -1.92 -9.77 -12.12
N ARG A 68 -1.48 -9.78 -13.38
CA ARG A 68 -2.10 -10.58 -14.44
C ARG A 68 -2.10 -12.07 -14.09
N LEU A 69 -3.11 -12.79 -14.56
CA LEU A 69 -3.32 -14.23 -14.27
C LEU A 69 -2.73 -15.18 -15.33
N ASN A 70 -1.83 -14.66 -16.17
CA ASN A 70 -1.16 -15.38 -17.25
C ASN A 70 0.32 -14.96 -17.30
N TYR A 71 1.13 -15.79 -17.95
CA TYR A 71 2.44 -15.39 -18.47
C TYR A 71 2.31 -14.23 -19.47
N SER A 72 3.42 -13.54 -19.76
CA SER A 72 3.49 -12.53 -20.83
C SER A 72 3.03 -13.02 -22.19
N ASP A 73 3.29 -14.29 -22.50
CA ASP A 73 2.93 -14.93 -23.77
C ASP A 73 1.48 -15.46 -23.81
N GLY A 74 0.71 -15.23 -22.74
CA GLY A 74 -0.69 -15.66 -22.63
C GLY A 74 -0.90 -17.08 -22.09
N ARG A 75 0.17 -17.84 -21.81
CA ARG A 75 0.03 -19.13 -21.13
C ARG A 75 -0.58 -18.94 -19.74
N SER A 76 -1.37 -19.93 -19.32
CA SER A 76 -1.91 -19.97 -17.96
C SER A 76 -0.78 -20.09 -16.94
N ILE A 77 -0.91 -19.41 -15.79
CA ILE A 77 0.00 -19.57 -14.65
C ILE A 77 0.07 -21.05 -14.24
N ASP A 78 1.27 -21.54 -13.97
CA ASP A 78 1.51 -22.85 -13.36
C ASP A 78 2.42 -22.70 -12.12
N ARG A 79 2.78 -23.82 -11.52
CA ARG A 79 3.63 -23.84 -10.33
C ARG A 79 5.02 -23.27 -10.60
N GLU A 80 5.56 -23.46 -11.80
CA GLU A 80 6.89 -22.95 -12.16
C GLU A 80 6.88 -21.43 -12.21
N PHE A 81 5.83 -20.82 -12.78
CA PHE A 81 5.61 -19.38 -12.73
C PHE A 81 5.52 -18.88 -11.29
N ALA A 82 4.69 -19.53 -10.47
CA ALA A 82 4.45 -19.11 -9.09
C ALA A 82 5.74 -19.14 -8.28
N ASP A 83 6.52 -20.22 -8.40
CA ASP A 83 7.80 -20.38 -7.70
C ASP A 83 8.85 -19.38 -8.22
N LEU A 84 8.92 -19.17 -9.55
CA LEU A 84 9.84 -18.20 -10.15
C LEU A 84 9.56 -16.79 -9.65
N ARG A 85 8.31 -16.36 -9.67
CA ARG A 85 7.91 -15.05 -9.16
C ARG A 85 8.18 -14.95 -7.68
N MET A 86 7.72 -15.90 -6.86
CA MET A 86 7.82 -15.75 -5.41
C MET A 86 9.25 -15.75 -4.88
N ARG A 87 10.16 -16.45 -5.56
CA ARG A 87 11.58 -16.44 -5.19
C ARG A 87 12.27 -15.11 -5.54
N ASN A 88 11.77 -14.40 -6.55
CA ASN A 88 12.40 -13.21 -7.11
C ASN A 88 11.69 -11.89 -6.80
N GLU A 89 10.38 -11.89 -6.59
CA GLU A 89 9.52 -10.73 -6.36
C GLU A 89 8.55 -10.98 -5.17
N PRO A 90 9.07 -11.09 -3.93
CA PRO A 90 8.26 -11.43 -2.76
C PRO A 90 7.51 -10.25 -2.13
N LEU A 91 7.76 -9.02 -2.59
CA LEU A 91 7.22 -7.79 -2.01
C LEU A 91 6.51 -6.95 -3.08
N VAL A 92 5.64 -6.04 -2.64
CA VAL A 92 4.99 -5.04 -3.49
C VAL A 92 4.85 -3.69 -2.78
N GLU A 93 4.99 -2.61 -3.56
CA GLU A 93 4.62 -1.27 -3.13
C GLU A 93 3.09 -1.15 -3.02
N ILE A 94 2.58 -1.05 -1.79
CA ILE A 94 1.14 -0.85 -1.54
C ILE A 94 0.74 0.62 -1.61
N THR A 95 1.68 1.56 -1.45
CA THR A 95 1.42 3.01 -1.46
C THR A 95 2.64 3.81 -1.89
N GLN A 96 2.40 4.91 -2.61
CA GLN A 96 3.42 5.88 -3.01
C GLN A 96 2.79 7.25 -3.34
N VAL A 97 3.61 8.29 -3.60
CA VAL A 97 3.13 9.63 -3.98
C VAL A 97 2.16 9.60 -5.17
N LYS A 98 2.20 8.61 -6.06
CA LYS A 98 1.23 8.43 -7.17
C LYS A 98 0.09 7.49 -6.78
N GLY A 99 -0.37 7.60 -5.54
CA GLY A 99 -1.55 6.95 -5.00
C GLY A 99 -1.30 5.57 -4.41
N THR A 100 -2.39 4.93 -3.98
CA THR A 100 -2.33 3.62 -3.33
C THR A 100 -2.75 2.48 -4.24
N SER A 101 -2.24 1.29 -3.91
CA SER A 101 -2.44 0.03 -4.62
C SER A 101 -3.09 -1.04 -3.74
N GLU A 102 -3.56 -0.69 -2.53
CA GLU A 102 -4.24 -1.62 -1.61
C GLU A 102 -5.49 -2.22 -2.28
N THR A 103 -6.48 -1.37 -2.55
CA THR A 103 -7.74 -1.73 -3.22
C THR A 103 -8.33 -0.54 -3.95
N HIS A 104 -9.46 -0.75 -4.62
CA HIS A 104 -10.22 0.26 -5.37
C HIS A 104 -11.71 0.12 -5.07
N PRO A 105 -12.53 1.18 -5.06
CA PRO A 105 -13.97 1.09 -4.74
C PRO A 105 -14.76 0.16 -5.67
N ARG A 106 -14.32 0.01 -6.93
CA ARG A 106 -14.90 -0.96 -7.88
C ARG A 106 -14.60 -2.43 -7.55
N LEU A 107 -13.55 -2.70 -6.80
CA LEU A 107 -13.15 -4.05 -6.38
C LEU A 107 -13.68 -4.38 -4.98
N SER A 108 -13.71 -3.38 -4.11
CA SER A 108 -14.09 -3.49 -2.70
C SER A 108 -15.23 -2.53 -2.34
N PRO A 109 -16.43 -2.67 -2.93
CA PRO A 109 -17.54 -1.72 -2.74
C PRO A 109 -18.13 -1.72 -1.32
N ARG A 110 -17.77 -2.70 -0.48
CA ARG A 110 -18.20 -2.80 0.92
C ARG A 110 -17.17 -2.24 1.93
N ASP A 111 -16.04 -1.74 1.44
CA ASP A 111 -15.01 -1.10 2.27
C ASP A 111 -15.08 0.41 2.08
N GLU A 112 -15.52 1.10 3.14
CA GLU A 112 -15.75 2.54 3.19
C GLU A 112 -14.46 3.34 2.99
N TRP A 113 -13.29 2.71 3.16
CA TRP A 113 -11.97 3.32 3.00
C TRP A 113 -11.24 2.90 1.71
N ALA A 114 -11.92 2.21 0.80
CA ALA A 114 -11.35 1.72 -0.47
C ALA A 114 -10.96 2.83 -1.46
N ASN A 115 -11.31 4.09 -1.17
CA ASN A 115 -11.07 5.25 -2.04
C ASN A 115 -9.83 6.08 -1.65
N PHE A 116 -8.97 5.58 -0.77
CA PHE A 116 -7.83 6.33 -0.25
C PHE A 116 -6.73 6.62 -1.30
N GLU A 117 -6.47 7.91 -1.55
CA GLU A 117 -5.46 8.44 -2.49
C GLU A 117 -5.41 7.64 -3.81
N ILE A 118 -6.56 7.51 -4.47
CA ILE A 118 -6.68 6.77 -5.73
C ILE A 118 -6.22 7.63 -6.92
N LEU A 119 -5.19 7.14 -7.62
CA LEU A 119 -4.74 7.71 -8.90
C LEU A 119 -5.10 6.78 -10.07
N ASN A 120 -6.26 7.02 -10.67
CA ASN A 120 -6.88 6.12 -11.65
C ASN A 120 -6.30 6.15 -13.07
N THR A 121 -5.21 6.87 -13.33
CA THR A 121 -4.66 7.04 -14.68
C THR A 121 -3.41 6.19 -14.89
N ARG A 122 -3.14 5.81 -16.14
CA ARG A 122 -1.95 5.02 -16.47
C ARG A 122 -0.67 5.85 -16.28
N LYS A 123 0.43 5.19 -15.92
CA LYS A 123 1.76 5.81 -15.94
C LYS A 123 2.23 5.86 -17.40
N GLY A 124 2.67 7.03 -17.85
CA GLY A 124 3.07 7.27 -19.25
C GLY A 124 1.94 7.78 -20.14
N LYS A 125 0.69 7.29 -19.96
CA LYS A 125 -0.50 7.77 -20.70
C LYS A 125 -1.61 8.23 -19.76
N THR A 126 -1.38 9.42 -19.23
CA THR A 126 -2.12 10.05 -18.14
C THR A 126 -3.56 10.44 -18.48
N THR A 127 -3.92 10.42 -19.77
CA THR A 127 -5.27 10.68 -20.28
C THR A 127 -6.18 9.45 -20.31
N GLN A 128 -5.64 8.26 -20.01
CA GLN A 128 -6.39 7.01 -19.99
C GLN A 128 -6.48 6.44 -18.58
N PHE A 129 -7.63 5.84 -18.27
CA PHE A 129 -7.82 5.12 -17.03
C PHE A 129 -7.02 3.81 -17.01
N SER A 130 -6.48 3.47 -15.85
CA SER A 130 -5.87 2.18 -15.55
C SER A 130 -6.97 1.20 -15.15
N ASN A 131 -6.97 0.00 -15.72
CA ASN A 131 -7.88 -1.06 -15.32
C ASN A 131 -7.60 -1.50 -13.88
N PRO A 132 -8.59 -1.46 -12.95
CA PRO A 132 -8.38 -1.93 -11.59
C PRO A 132 -8.07 -3.43 -11.50
N ASN A 133 -8.68 -4.26 -12.35
CA ASN A 133 -8.42 -5.70 -12.33
C ASN A 133 -6.96 -5.99 -12.68
N GLY A 134 -6.25 -6.71 -11.82
CA GLY A 134 -4.81 -6.99 -11.98
C GLY A 134 -3.88 -5.84 -11.55
N SER A 135 -4.41 -4.76 -10.97
CA SER A 135 -3.64 -3.58 -10.55
C SER A 135 -3.56 -3.41 -9.02
N TYR A 136 -4.45 -4.04 -8.25
CA TYR A 136 -4.57 -3.84 -6.81
C TYR A 136 -4.26 -5.12 -6.01
N VAL A 137 -3.56 -4.92 -4.90
CA VAL A 137 -2.93 -5.98 -4.10
C VAL A 137 -3.96 -6.87 -3.41
N ARG A 138 -5.05 -6.30 -2.87
CA ARG A 138 -6.08 -7.08 -2.18
C ARG A 138 -6.71 -8.15 -3.07
N GLN A 139 -7.02 -7.79 -4.32
CA GLN A 139 -7.52 -8.74 -5.30
C GLN A 139 -6.45 -9.79 -5.66
N ALA A 140 -5.18 -9.38 -5.78
CA ALA A 140 -4.07 -10.29 -6.05
C ALA A 140 -3.93 -11.38 -4.97
N LEU A 141 -4.08 -11.03 -3.68
CA LEU A 141 -4.05 -12.01 -2.58
C LEU A 141 -5.10 -13.10 -2.76
N ALA A 142 -6.34 -12.72 -3.09
CA ALA A 142 -7.42 -13.68 -3.31
C ALA A 142 -7.18 -14.56 -4.54
N ASN A 143 -6.74 -13.96 -5.64
CA ASN A 143 -6.35 -14.70 -6.84
C ASN A 143 -5.24 -15.71 -6.54
N GLY A 144 -4.30 -15.36 -5.66
CA GLY A 144 -3.21 -16.22 -5.24
C GLY A 144 -3.72 -17.47 -4.51
N LEU A 145 -4.67 -17.29 -3.58
CA LEU A 145 -5.33 -18.39 -2.88
C LEU A 145 -6.13 -19.28 -3.84
N ALA A 146 -6.82 -18.69 -4.82
CA ALA A 146 -7.56 -19.44 -5.84
C ALA A 146 -6.62 -20.33 -6.69
N LEU A 147 -5.52 -19.76 -7.19
CA LEU A 147 -4.51 -20.51 -7.97
C LEU A 147 -3.85 -21.62 -7.14
N GLU A 148 -3.63 -21.37 -5.85
CA GLU A 148 -3.09 -22.35 -4.92
C GLU A 148 -4.04 -23.52 -4.70
N GLN A 149 -5.35 -23.26 -4.60
CA GLN A 149 -6.38 -24.30 -4.52
C GLN A 149 -6.46 -25.14 -5.81
N GLU A 150 -6.19 -24.53 -6.96
CA GLU A 150 -6.09 -25.22 -8.26
C GLU A 150 -4.78 -26.02 -8.43
N GLY A 151 -3.88 -26.02 -7.43
CA GLY A 151 -2.60 -26.72 -7.49
C GLY A 151 -1.53 -26.01 -8.32
N ARG A 152 -1.80 -24.79 -8.79
CA ARG A 152 -0.95 -23.97 -9.68
C ARG A 152 0.05 -23.11 -8.92
N GLY A 153 0.11 -23.22 -7.59
CA GLY A 153 0.95 -22.39 -6.73
C GLY A 153 0.38 -20.99 -6.51
N ASN A 154 1.07 -20.19 -5.69
CA ASN A 154 0.61 -18.86 -5.28
C ASN A 154 1.62 -17.77 -5.69
N PRO A 155 1.49 -17.15 -6.88
CA PRO A 155 2.37 -16.08 -7.34
C PRO A 155 2.15 -14.73 -6.62
N PHE A 156 1.12 -14.62 -5.79
CA PHE A 156 0.71 -13.38 -5.13
C PHE A 156 0.79 -13.48 -3.60
N LYS A 157 1.62 -14.38 -3.08
CA LYS A 157 1.94 -14.51 -1.66
C LYS A 157 2.93 -13.45 -1.19
N ILE A 158 2.59 -12.19 -1.47
CA ILE A 158 3.48 -11.03 -1.42
C ILE A 158 3.33 -10.21 -0.13
N GLY A 159 4.43 -9.63 0.32
CA GLY A 159 4.48 -8.71 1.45
C GLY A 159 4.40 -7.25 1.01
N PHE A 160 4.15 -6.35 1.95
CA PHE A 160 3.88 -4.95 1.64
C PHE A 160 5.03 -4.04 2.07
N VAL A 161 5.30 -3.04 1.24
CA VAL A 161 6.14 -1.88 1.55
C VAL A 161 5.48 -0.62 1.01
N GLY A 162 5.78 0.54 1.57
CA GLY A 162 5.51 1.84 0.94
C GLY A 162 6.75 2.35 0.19
N ALA A 163 6.59 3.39 -0.62
CA ALA A 163 7.73 4.07 -1.21
C ALA A 163 7.47 5.54 -1.46
N SER A 164 8.53 6.35 -1.43
CA SER A 164 8.41 7.77 -1.74
C SER A 164 8.33 8.00 -3.25
N ASP A 165 9.20 7.32 -4.02
CA ASP A 165 9.50 7.61 -5.44
C ASP A 165 9.52 9.14 -5.70
N THR A 166 10.21 9.80 -4.77
CA THR A 166 10.59 11.22 -4.81
C THR A 166 11.88 11.34 -5.60
N HIS A 167 11.87 12.20 -6.60
CA HIS A 167 13.01 12.58 -7.43
C HIS A 167 13.72 13.84 -6.89
N ASN A 168 13.71 13.96 -5.56
CA ASN A 168 14.36 15.02 -4.79
C ASN A 168 15.44 14.39 -3.92
N SER A 169 16.45 15.16 -3.51
CA SER A 169 17.48 14.70 -2.58
C SER A 169 16.96 14.48 -1.15
N ALA A 170 15.78 15.01 -0.83
CA ALA A 170 15.08 14.83 0.43
C ALA A 170 13.62 14.45 0.18
N PRO A 171 13.04 13.55 1.00
CA PRO A 171 11.64 13.18 0.87
C PRO A 171 10.71 14.14 1.61
N SER A 172 9.42 14.08 1.25
CA SER A 172 8.39 15.03 1.68
C SER A 172 7.13 14.28 2.15
N PHE A 173 7.22 13.64 3.31
CA PHE A 173 6.19 12.73 3.84
C PHE A 173 5.13 13.39 4.74
N ASP A 174 5.36 14.64 5.11
CA ASP A 174 4.50 15.39 6.02
C ASP A 174 3.59 16.31 5.22
N GLU A 175 2.28 16.16 5.40
CA GLU A 175 1.27 16.97 4.74
C GLU A 175 1.45 18.47 5.03
N SER A 176 1.87 18.83 6.25
CA SER A 176 2.09 20.24 6.64
C SER A 176 3.33 20.88 6.01
N ASN A 177 4.28 20.06 5.55
CA ASN A 177 5.54 20.49 4.96
C ASN A 177 5.78 19.85 3.59
N TYR A 178 4.71 19.61 2.83
CA TYR A 178 4.82 19.00 1.51
C TYR A 178 5.41 19.96 0.48
N PHE A 179 6.52 19.58 -0.16
CA PHE A 179 7.19 20.38 -1.19
C PHE A 179 7.22 19.70 -2.57
N GLY A 180 6.43 18.65 -2.77
CA GLY A 180 6.37 17.92 -4.02
C GLY A 180 7.42 16.81 -4.14
N SER A 181 7.30 16.03 -5.22
CA SER A 181 8.13 14.84 -5.47
C SER A 181 9.16 15.00 -6.58
N ALA A 182 9.28 16.17 -7.22
CA ALA A 182 10.26 16.46 -8.26
C ALA A 182 10.48 17.98 -8.39
N ALA A 183 11.55 18.41 -9.06
CA ALA A 183 11.85 19.84 -9.28
C ALA A 183 10.67 20.62 -9.90
N LEU A 184 9.92 20.00 -10.82
CA LEU A 184 8.77 20.63 -11.46
C LEU A 184 7.57 20.82 -10.54
N SER A 185 7.48 20.13 -9.39
CA SER A 185 6.40 20.27 -8.41
C SER A 185 6.79 21.07 -7.16
N GLY A 186 7.89 21.84 -7.22
CA GLY A 186 8.43 22.58 -6.08
C GLY A 186 7.56 23.72 -5.55
N THR A 187 6.68 24.31 -6.38
CA THR A 187 5.76 25.39 -5.96
C THR A 187 4.32 24.90 -5.85
N ALA A 188 3.53 25.54 -4.98
CA ALA A 188 2.11 25.25 -4.85
C ALA A 188 1.35 25.46 -6.18
N GLU A 189 1.70 26.50 -6.95
CA GLU A 189 1.14 26.72 -8.30
C GLU A 189 1.39 25.50 -9.18
N ASN A 190 2.64 25.04 -9.28
CA ASN A 190 3.01 23.90 -10.14
C ASN A 190 2.44 22.57 -9.66
N ARG A 191 2.15 22.43 -8.35
CA ARG A 191 1.37 21.29 -7.82
C ARG A 191 -0.10 21.35 -8.19
N GLY A 192 -0.59 22.53 -8.58
CA GLY A 192 -1.98 22.79 -8.91
C GLY A 192 -2.88 22.98 -7.68
N SER A 193 -2.31 23.17 -6.48
CA SER A 193 -3.06 23.36 -5.24
C SER A 193 -3.56 24.79 -5.05
N VAL A 194 -2.83 25.78 -5.60
CA VAL A 194 -3.19 27.22 -5.55
C VAL A 194 -3.34 27.78 -6.97
N PRO A 195 -4.15 28.83 -7.16
CA PRO A 195 -4.35 29.42 -8.47
C PRO A 195 -3.06 30.06 -9.00
N LEU A 196 -2.95 30.10 -10.32
CA LEU A 196 -1.91 30.83 -11.02
C LEU A 196 -2.06 32.32 -10.76
N SER A 197 -0.94 33.01 -10.63
CA SER A 197 -0.90 34.47 -10.69
C SER A 197 -1.57 34.99 -11.97
N GLU A 198 -2.21 36.15 -11.88
CA GLU A 198 -2.95 36.77 -13.00
C GLU A 198 -2.09 36.92 -14.26
N ALA A 199 -0.83 37.35 -14.10
CA ALA A 199 0.12 37.49 -15.20
C ALA A 199 0.39 36.15 -15.91
N ARG A 200 0.55 35.07 -15.14
CA ARG A 200 0.82 33.73 -15.67
C ARG A 200 -0.42 33.12 -16.33
N ALA A 201 -1.59 33.31 -15.71
CA ALA A 201 -2.88 32.91 -16.28
C ALA A 201 -3.13 33.61 -17.62
N LYS A 202 -2.92 34.93 -17.69
CA LYS A 202 -3.07 35.73 -18.92
C LYS A 202 -2.10 35.29 -20.01
N TYR A 203 -0.83 35.07 -19.66
CA TYR A 203 0.18 34.57 -20.61
C TYR A 203 -0.23 33.22 -21.19
N LEU A 204 -0.55 32.23 -20.34
CA LEU A 204 -0.93 30.90 -20.80
C LEU A 204 -2.21 30.93 -21.64
N SER A 205 -3.20 31.73 -21.24
CA SER A 205 -4.45 31.89 -21.99
C SER A 205 -4.26 32.55 -23.36
N SER A 206 -3.15 33.27 -23.59
CA SER A 206 -2.84 33.87 -24.90
C SER A 206 -2.19 32.90 -25.89
N LEU A 207 -1.73 31.73 -25.41
CA LEU A 207 -1.12 30.71 -26.27
C LEU A 207 -2.19 29.99 -27.11
N PRO A 208 -1.83 29.40 -28.26
CA PRO A 208 -2.70 28.50 -29.00
C PRO A 208 -3.24 27.34 -28.13
N PRO A 209 -4.48 26.85 -28.37
CA PRO A 209 -5.11 25.84 -27.51
C PRO A 209 -4.28 24.58 -27.24
N GLU A 210 -3.53 24.10 -28.24
CA GLU A 210 -2.63 22.95 -28.09
C GLU A 210 -1.50 23.21 -27.08
N MET A 211 -0.97 24.44 -27.04
CA MET A 211 0.04 24.84 -26.07
C MET A 211 -0.55 25.03 -24.68
N GLN A 212 -1.78 25.54 -24.56
CA GLN A 212 -2.50 25.61 -23.28
C GLN A 212 -2.70 24.23 -22.68
N GLN A 213 -3.15 23.27 -23.50
CA GLN A 213 -3.34 21.89 -23.11
C GLN A 213 -2.03 21.22 -22.70
N ARG A 214 -0.95 21.43 -23.47
CA ARG A 214 0.39 20.91 -23.13
C ARG A 214 0.95 21.51 -21.84
N ALA A 215 0.68 22.79 -21.59
CA ALA A 215 1.02 23.44 -20.33
C ALA A 215 0.14 22.95 -19.16
N GLY A 216 -0.96 22.25 -19.44
CA GLY A 216 -1.89 21.78 -18.44
C GLY A 216 -2.71 22.89 -17.82
N LEU A 217 -2.98 23.99 -18.54
CA LEU A 217 -3.87 25.05 -18.07
C LEU A 217 -5.28 24.50 -17.85
N LEU A 218 -5.85 24.76 -16.67
CA LEU A 218 -7.19 24.36 -16.31
C LEU A 218 -7.89 25.49 -15.56
N ASN A 219 -9.06 25.91 -16.05
CA ASN A 219 -9.89 26.91 -15.39
C ASN A 219 -11.00 26.23 -14.58
N GLU A 220 -11.16 26.64 -13.33
CA GLU A 220 -12.07 26.04 -12.35
C GLU A 220 -12.53 27.12 -11.38
N ASP A 221 -13.85 27.29 -11.22
CA ASP A 221 -14.48 28.29 -10.36
C ASP A 221 -13.93 29.72 -10.55
N GLY A 222 -13.74 30.12 -11.81
CA GLY A 222 -13.22 31.45 -12.16
C GLY A 222 -11.72 31.65 -11.89
N ARG A 223 -11.00 30.61 -11.47
CA ARG A 223 -9.55 30.62 -11.21
C ARG A 223 -8.80 29.73 -12.20
N SER A 224 -7.56 30.08 -12.53
CA SER A 224 -6.70 29.25 -13.39
C SER A 224 -5.71 28.45 -12.56
N PHE A 225 -5.50 27.18 -12.91
CA PHE A 225 -4.57 26.26 -12.25
C PHE A 225 -3.72 25.51 -13.28
N PHE A 226 -2.63 24.90 -12.82
CA PHE A 226 -2.09 23.73 -13.51
C PHE A 226 -2.96 22.48 -13.24
N GLY A 227 -2.91 21.52 -14.16
CA GLY A 227 -3.82 20.38 -14.22
C GLY A 227 -3.92 19.55 -12.93
N ARG A 228 -5.02 18.80 -12.79
CA ARG A 228 -5.40 18.09 -11.55
C ARG A 228 -4.46 16.93 -11.14
N ARG A 229 -3.59 16.47 -12.03
CA ARG A 229 -2.74 15.30 -11.74
C ARG A 229 -1.82 15.55 -10.56
N GLY A 230 -1.24 16.75 -10.44
CA GLY A 230 -0.37 17.10 -9.32
C GLY A 230 -1.09 17.07 -7.98
N THR A 231 -2.33 17.57 -7.94
CA THR A 231 -3.16 17.54 -6.73
C THR A 231 -3.61 16.14 -6.31
N GLN A 232 -3.56 15.14 -7.19
CA GLN A 232 -3.85 13.74 -6.85
C GLN A 232 -2.67 13.00 -6.23
N PHE A 233 -1.50 13.65 -6.11
CA PHE A 233 -0.34 13.04 -5.48
C PHE A 233 -0.45 13.15 -3.95
N ALA A 234 0.01 12.13 -3.23
CA ALA A 234 0.04 12.07 -1.76
C ALA A 234 1.41 12.50 -1.20
N ALA A 235 1.53 12.83 0.09
CA ALA A 235 2.85 12.93 0.72
C ALA A 235 3.56 11.55 0.84
N SER A 236 2.83 10.46 0.61
CA SER A 236 3.25 9.05 0.70
C SER A 236 4.54 8.66 -0.03
N GLY A 237 5.30 7.64 0.42
CA GLY A 237 5.10 6.77 1.59
C GLY A 237 6.39 6.11 2.04
N LEU A 238 6.32 5.31 3.10
CA LEU A 238 7.49 4.69 3.75
C LEU A 238 7.46 3.17 3.71
N ALA A 239 8.62 2.57 3.44
CA ALA A 239 8.88 1.16 3.71
C ALA A 239 9.37 0.99 5.15
N ALA A 240 8.77 0.06 5.87
CA ALA A 240 9.25 -0.36 7.18
C ALA A 240 9.59 -1.86 7.15
N VAL A 241 10.68 -2.21 7.81
CA VAL A 241 11.27 -3.55 7.82
C VAL A 241 11.61 -3.91 9.26
N TRP A 242 11.05 -5.00 9.79
CA TRP A 242 11.50 -5.54 11.08
C TRP A 242 12.68 -6.46 10.86
N SER A 243 13.83 -6.03 11.33
CA SER A 243 15.11 -6.70 11.17
C SER A 243 15.76 -6.89 12.53
N GLU A 244 16.48 -7.99 12.70
CA GLU A 244 17.23 -8.28 13.93
C GLU A 244 18.43 -7.34 14.06
N GLU A 245 19.00 -6.95 12.93
CA GLU A 245 20.16 -6.06 12.85
C GLU A 245 19.99 -5.01 11.75
N ASN A 246 20.71 -3.89 11.87
CA ASN A 246 20.81 -2.86 10.84
C ASN A 246 22.00 -3.15 9.88
N THR A 247 22.00 -4.33 9.28
CA THR A 247 22.97 -4.76 8.26
C THR A 247 22.25 -5.01 6.93
N ARG A 248 22.96 -4.90 5.79
CA ARG A 248 22.35 -5.12 4.46
C ARG A 248 21.73 -6.51 4.37
N GLU A 249 22.44 -7.50 4.90
CA GLU A 249 22.05 -8.91 4.91
C GLU A 249 20.81 -9.13 5.77
N SER A 250 20.77 -8.61 7.00
CA SER A 250 19.61 -8.79 7.90
C SER A 250 18.36 -8.09 7.35
N LEU A 251 18.50 -6.87 6.82
CA LEU A 251 17.42 -6.14 6.13
C LEU A 251 16.92 -6.89 4.90
N PHE A 252 17.83 -7.44 4.08
CA PHE A 252 17.45 -8.22 2.91
C PHE A 252 16.69 -9.50 3.29
N LEU A 253 17.15 -10.22 4.32
CA LEU A 253 16.46 -11.41 4.82
C LEU A 253 15.08 -11.06 5.41
N ALA A 254 14.94 -9.91 6.08
CA ALA A 254 13.67 -9.39 6.57
C ALA A 254 12.68 -9.10 5.44
N MET A 255 13.15 -8.43 4.38
CA MET A 255 12.37 -8.22 3.16
C MET A 255 11.99 -9.54 2.48
N ARG A 256 12.92 -10.51 2.40
CA ARG A 256 12.69 -11.83 1.79
C ARG A 256 11.61 -12.63 2.54
N ARG A 257 11.63 -12.60 3.89
CA ARG A 257 10.59 -13.23 4.72
C ARG A 257 9.32 -12.40 4.85
N LYS A 258 9.25 -11.23 4.20
CA LYS A 258 8.08 -10.35 4.13
C LYS A 258 7.67 -9.74 5.48
N GLU A 259 8.59 -9.66 6.44
CA GLU A 259 8.34 -9.03 7.74
C GLU A 259 8.46 -7.50 7.62
N THR A 260 7.59 -6.96 6.79
CA THR A 260 7.60 -5.58 6.30
C THR A 260 6.20 -5.01 6.35
N TYR A 261 6.09 -3.69 6.24
CA TYR A 261 4.82 -3.01 6.11
C TYR A 261 5.02 -1.65 5.41
N GLY A 262 3.93 -1.09 4.89
CA GLY A 262 3.92 0.23 4.28
C GLY A 262 3.16 1.24 5.12
N THR A 263 3.56 2.51 5.09
CA THR A 263 2.77 3.63 5.62
C THR A 263 2.55 4.70 4.55
N SER A 264 1.42 5.39 4.61
CA SER A 264 1.07 6.45 3.65
C SER A 264 1.80 7.78 3.86
N GLY A 265 2.74 7.85 4.80
CA GLY A 265 3.54 9.06 5.08
C GLY A 265 4.11 9.06 6.49
N ASN A 266 3.22 8.99 7.48
CA ASN A 266 3.62 9.01 8.90
C ASN A 266 4.36 7.73 9.32
N ARG A 267 5.30 7.85 10.27
CA ARG A 267 6.10 6.74 10.81
C ARG A 267 5.34 5.91 11.85
N ILE A 268 4.12 5.48 11.51
CA ILE A 268 3.33 4.55 12.32
C ILE A 268 4.15 3.27 12.52
N LYS A 269 4.33 2.86 13.78
CA LYS A 269 4.94 1.56 14.10
C LYS A 269 3.86 0.51 14.13
N LEU A 270 4.07 -0.61 13.44
CA LEU A 270 3.07 -1.67 13.34
C LEU A 270 3.72 -3.04 13.52
N ARG A 271 3.12 -3.86 14.39
CA ARG A 271 3.40 -5.29 14.54
C ARG A 271 2.10 -6.07 14.41
N PHE A 272 2.20 -7.21 13.74
CA PHE A 272 1.10 -8.13 13.54
C PHE A 272 1.60 -9.56 13.65
N PHE A 273 0.93 -10.36 14.47
CA PHE A 273 1.25 -11.77 14.68
C PHE A 273 -0.03 -12.61 14.71
N ALA A 274 0.09 -13.90 14.45
CA ALA A 274 -0.97 -14.89 14.64
C ALA A 274 -0.41 -16.14 15.33
N GLY A 275 -1.19 -16.75 16.22
CA GLY A 275 -0.82 -17.98 16.91
C GLY A 275 -2.03 -18.65 17.56
N PHE A 276 -1.92 -19.94 17.83
CA PHE A 276 -2.97 -20.69 18.54
C PHE A 276 -2.84 -20.56 20.06
N ASP A 277 -1.61 -20.43 20.57
CA ASP A 277 -1.32 -20.42 22.02
C ASP A 277 -1.31 -19.02 22.66
N TYR A 278 -2.00 -18.06 22.04
CA TYR A 278 -2.06 -16.67 22.52
C TYR A 278 -3.15 -16.41 23.56
N GLU A 279 -3.96 -17.40 23.94
CA GLU A 279 -5.02 -17.26 24.96
C GLU A 279 -4.48 -16.76 26.30
N THR A 280 -3.27 -17.18 26.66
CA THR A 280 -2.62 -16.84 27.93
C THR A 280 -1.86 -15.51 27.90
N LEU A 281 -1.71 -14.90 26.72
CA LEU A 281 -0.99 -13.63 26.58
C LEU A 281 -1.93 -12.46 26.85
N SER A 282 -1.45 -11.53 27.68
CA SER A 282 -2.10 -10.24 27.87
C SER A 282 -1.45 -9.19 26.98
N ALA A 283 -2.25 -8.23 26.52
CA ALA A 283 -1.72 -7.04 25.87
C ALA A 283 -0.72 -6.34 26.79
N SER A 284 -0.91 -6.34 28.11
CA SER A 284 -0.04 -5.65 29.08
C SER A 284 1.31 -6.34 29.35
N ASP A 285 1.61 -7.48 28.74
CA ASP A 285 2.84 -8.24 29.02
C ASP A 285 4.11 -7.44 28.66
N GLU A 286 5.09 -7.37 29.57
CA GLU A 286 6.36 -6.68 29.33
C GLU A 286 7.19 -7.32 28.20
N ASN A 287 7.18 -8.66 28.14
CA ASN A 287 7.91 -9.45 27.13
C ASN A 287 7.01 -9.90 25.96
N LEU A 288 5.92 -9.16 25.69
CA LEU A 288 4.90 -9.55 24.73
C LEU A 288 5.47 -9.90 23.35
N VAL A 289 6.40 -9.09 22.83
CA VAL A 289 6.98 -9.31 21.50
C VAL A 289 7.74 -10.62 21.44
N SER A 290 8.61 -10.89 22.42
CA SER A 290 9.37 -12.14 22.48
C SER A 290 8.44 -13.36 22.62
N LYS A 291 7.39 -13.27 23.45
CA LYS A 291 6.39 -14.32 23.58
C LYS A 291 5.61 -14.54 22.28
N ALA A 292 5.28 -13.47 21.54
CA ALA A 292 4.60 -13.57 20.26
C ALA A 292 5.47 -14.28 19.19
N TYR A 293 6.77 -13.96 19.10
CA TYR A 293 7.67 -14.70 18.21
C TYR A 293 7.82 -16.19 18.61
N LEU A 294 7.73 -16.52 19.90
CA LEU A 294 7.83 -17.90 20.38
C LEU A 294 6.55 -18.72 20.15
N GLY A 295 5.37 -18.10 20.33
CA GLY A 295 4.07 -18.78 20.31
C GLY A 295 3.31 -18.68 18.99
N GLY A 296 3.89 -18.08 17.95
CA GLY A 296 3.20 -17.87 16.68
C GLY A 296 4.11 -17.36 15.58
N VAL A 297 3.50 -16.74 14.57
CA VAL A 297 4.19 -16.24 13.37
C VAL A 297 3.96 -14.74 13.18
N PRO A 298 4.96 -13.97 12.71
CA PRO A 298 4.80 -12.57 12.38
C PRO A 298 4.14 -12.38 11.01
N MET A 299 3.74 -11.14 10.71
CA MET A 299 3.36 -10.73 9.36
C MET A 299 4.40 -11.15 8.31
N GLY A 300 3.92 -11.60 7.15
CA GLY A 300 4.73 -12.15 6.07
C GLY A 300 4.88 -13.67 6.09
N ALA A 301 4.42 -14.34 7.15
CA ALA A 301 4.57 -15.78 7.33
C ALA A 301 3.26 -16.57 7.14
N ASP A 302 3.42 -17.90 7.12
CA ASP A 302 2.34 -18.88 7.08
C ASP A 302 2.06 -19.44 8.48
N LEU A 303 0.79 -19.50 8.87
CA LEU A 303 0.34 -20.27 10.02
C LEU A 303 -0.39 -21.52 9.51
N VAL A 304 0.17 -22.69 9.80
CA VAL A 304 -0.43 -23.98 9.43
C VAL A 304 -1.40 -24.40 10.52
N ASN A 305 -2.68 -24.56 10.17
CA ASN A 305 -3.74 -24.94 11.10
C ASN A 305 -4.06 -26.43 11.02
N SER A 306 -3.19 -27.27 11.58
CA SER A 306 -3.35 -28.73 11.58
C SER A 306 -4.49 -29.22 12.49
N LEU A 307 -4.83 -28.44 13.53
CA LEU A 307 -5.82 -28.82 14.56
C LEU A 307 -7.19 -28.15 14.37
N ALA A 308 -7.41 -27.46 13.24
CA ALA A 308 -8.64 -26.74 12.94
C ALA A 308 -9.07 -25.73 14.04
N GLN A 309 -8.09 -25.10 14.69
CA GLN A 309 -8.30 -24.12 15.77
C GLN A 309 -8.47 -22.71 15.21
N ASN A 310 -9.24 -21.86 15.88
CA ASN A 310 -9.34 -20.45 15.51
C ASN A 310 -8.09 -19.70 16.03
N PRO A 311 -7.20 -19.18 15.16
CA PRO A 311 -6.02 -18.47 15.62
C PRO A 311 -6.40 -17.14 16.27
N ARG A 312 -5.61 -16.73 17.27
CA ARG A 312 -5.67 -15.36 17.78
C ARG A 312 -4.60 -14.52 17.10
N PHE A 313 -4.98 -13.29 16.82
CA PHE A 313 -4.16 -12.27 16.19
C PHE A 313 -3.76 -11.22 17.20
N LEU A 314 -2.47 -10.93 17.31
CA LEU A 314 -1.96 -9.77 18.05
C LEU A 314 -1.74 -8.63 17.05
N VAL A 315 -2.41 -7.50 17.26
CA VAL A 315 -2.15 -6.26 16.55
C VAL A 315 -1.64 -5.21 17.53
N TRP A 316 -0.52 -4.57 17.18
CA TRP A 316 0.04 -3.50 17.98
C TRP A 316 0.53 -2.37 17.07
N ALA A 317 -0.09 -1.20 17.21
CA ALA A 317 0.31 0.01 16.52
C ALA A 317 0.63 1.16 17.49
N GLN A 318 1.60 1.99 17.11
CA GLN A 318 1.93 3.24 17.78
C GLN A 318 1.97 4.36 16.75
N ARG A 319 1.39 5.51 17.07
CA ARG A 319 1.40 6.68 16.18
C ARG A 319 2.81 7.21 15.94
N ASP A 320 2.98 7.98 14.86
CA ASP A 320 4.16 8.83 14.72
C ASP A 320 4.12 9.95 15.78
N LYS A 321 5.29 10.34 16.29
CA LYS A 321 5.44 11.47 17.22
C LYS A 321 4.83 12.76 16.65
N ASN A 322 4.98 12.95 15.34
CA ASN A 322 4.50 14.12 14.62
C ASN A 322 3.20 13.85 13.83
N GLY A 323 2.67 12.62 13.86
CA GLY A 323 1.43 12.25 13.18
C GLY A 323 0.19 12.62 14.00
N ALA A 324 -0.99 12.27 13.50
CA ALA A 324 -2.22 12.37 14.28
C ALA A 324 -2.35 11.18 15.26
N PRO A 325 -3.15 11.28 16.34
CA PRO A 325 -3.49 10.12 17.17
C PRO A 325 -4.15 8.99 16.36
N LEU A 326 -3.96 7.74 16.78
CA LEU A 326 -4.61 6.57 16.16
C LEU A 326 -6.12 6.60 16.42
N GLN A 327 -6.93 6.38 15.38
CA GLN A 327 -8.37 6.26 15.51
C GLN A 327 -8.79 4.81 15.76
N ARG A 328 -8.31 3.87 14.93
CA ARG A 328 -8.72 2.47 14.98
C ARG A 328 -7.70 1.52 14.34
N LEU A 329 -7.82 0.24 14.70
CA LEU A 329 -7.14 -0.87 14.04
C LEU A 329 -8.17 -1.71 13.27
N GLN A 330 -7.81 -2.14 12.08
CA GLN A 330 -8.61 -3.04 11.26
C GLN A 330 -7.82 -4.28 10.88
N ILE A 331 -8.50 -5.43 10.82
CA ILE A 331 -8.00 -6.63 10.14
C ILE A 331 -8.87 -6.84 8.90
N ILE A 332 -8.21 -6.99 7.75
CA ILE A 332 -8.84 -7.32 6.49
C ILE A 332 -8.56 -8.79 6.20
N LYS A 333 -9.63 -9.59 6.15
CA LYS A 333 -9.63 -10.98 5.73
C LYS A 333 -9.92 -11.05 4.24
N VAL A 334 -9.12 -11.83 3.51
CA VAL A 334 -9.31 -12.12 2.09
C VAL A 334 -9.20 -13.62 1.89
N TRP A 335 -10.17 -14.21 1.21
CA TRP A 335 -10.19 -15.63 0.89
C TRP A 335 -10.82 -15.88 -0.47
N TYR A 336 -10.67 -17.10 -0.97
CA TYR A 336 -11.36 -17.56 -2.15
C TYR A 336 -12.41 -18.59 -1.73
N ASP A 337 -13.67 -18.35 -2.12
CA ASP A 337 -14.76 -19.29 -1.91
C ASP A 337 -14.73 -20.33 -3.04
N GLY A 338 -14.18 -21.51 -2.72
CA GLY A 338 -14.14 -22.68 -3.60
C GLY A 338 -15.48 -23.40 -3.80
N SER A 339 -16.59 -22.84 -3.33
CA SER A 339 -17.94 -23.31 -3.66
C SER A 339 -18.24 -23.20 -5.16
N TYR A 340 -19.46 -23.58 -5.57
CA TYR A 340 -19.89 -23.49 -6.98
C TYR A 340 -19.76 -22.06 -7.55
N ARG A 341 -19.72 -21.03 -6.71
CA ARG A 341 -19.63 -19.63 -7.13
C ARG A 341 -18.23 -19.22 -7.56
N LYS A 342 -17.17 -19.85 -7.02
CA LYS A 342 -15.77 -19.56 -7.34
C LYS A 342 -15.45 -18.05 -7.23
N GLU A 343 -15.81 -17.46 -6.09
CA GLU A 343 -15.75 -16.02 -5.89
C GLU A 343 -14.61 -15.61 -4.94
N ILE A 344 -13.99 -14.48 -5.26
CA ILE A 344 -13.11 -13.77 -4.32
C ILE A 344 -13.99 -13.14 -3.25
N GLN A 345 -13.60 -13.32 -1.99
CA GLN A 345 -14.30 -12.74 -0.85
C GLN A 345 -13.34 -11.91 0.01
N GLU A 346 -13.89 -10.87 0.61
CA GLU A 346 -13.19 -10.03 1.57
C GLU A 346 -14.12 -9.57 2.69
N LYS A 347 -13.56 -9.34 3.87
CA LYS A 347 -14.26 -8.74 4.99
C LYS A 347 -13.31 -7.87 5.80
N VAL A 348 -13.77 -6.67 6.15
CA VAL A 348 -13.04 -5.71 6.99
C VAL A 348 -13.65 -5.75 8.38
N PHE A 349 -12.81 -5.95 9.38
CA PHE A 349 -13.18 -5.91 10.80
C PHE A 349 -12.43 -4.78 11.48
N ASP A 350 -13.13 -3.88 12.16
CA ASP A 350 -12.49 -3.06 13.18
C ASP A 350 -12.22 -3.96 14.40
N VAL A 351 -10.99 -3.91 14.93
CA VAL A 351 -10.54 -4.82 16.02
C VAL A 351 -10.09 -4.08 17.27
N ALA A 352 -9.88 -2.77 17.18
CA ALA A 352 -9.69 -1.88 18.32
C ALA A 352 -10.12 -0.46 17.95
N CYS A 353 -10.79 0.21 18.88
CA CYS A 353 -11.20 1.61 18.76
C CYS A 353 -10.42 2.46 19.78
N SER A 354 -10.16 3.71 19.43
CA SER A 354 -9.66 4.71 20.38
C SER A 354 -10.77 5.22 21.30
N ASP A 355 -10.40 6.06 22.27
CA ASP A 355 -11.34 6.83 23.12
C ASP A 355 -12.28 5.97 23.98
N GLY A 356 -11.89 4.72 24.29
CA GLY A 356 -12.71 3.79 25.08
C GLY A 356 -13.96 3.27 24.34
N LEU A 357 -14.07 3.57 23.04
CA LEU A 357 -15.14 3.06 22.20
C LEU A 357 -15.00 1.53 22.01
N SER A 358 -16.12 0.87 21.74
CA SER A 358 -16.16 -0.56 21.49
C SER A 358 -16.62 -0.83 20.07
N VAL A 359 -16.07 -1.88 19.48
CA VAL A 359 -16.49 -2.38 18.16
C VAL A 359 -17.92 -2.91 18.28
N ASP A 360 -18.79 -2.49 17.37
CA ASP A 360 -20.14 -3.06 17.24
C ASP A 360 -20.02 -4.53 16.79
N PRO A 361 -20.59 -5.50 17.53
CA PRO A 361 -20.43 -6.92 17.24
C PRO A 361 -21.18 -7.38 15.97
N VAL A 362 -22.15 -6.60 15.49
CA VAL A 362 -22.96 -6.90 14.30
C VAL A 362 -22.32 -6.29 13.05
N THR A 363 -21.94 -5.01 13.13
CA THR A 363 -21.37 -4.30 11.97
C THR A 363 -19.85 -4.45 11.87
N HIS A 364 -19.18 -4.86 12.95
CA HIS A 364 -17.73 -4.89 13.10
C HIS A 364 -17.08 -3.53 12.80
N ARG A 365 -17.74 -2.44 13.22
CA ARG A 365 -17.26 -1.07 13.06
C ARG A 365 -17.12 -0.39 14.42
N CYS A 366 -16.05 0.37 14.58
CA CYS A 366 -15.95 1.38 15.62
C CYS A 366 -16.91 2.54 15.29
N PRO A 367 -17.62 3.08 16.30
CA PRO A 367 -18.30 4.36 16.17
C PRO A 367 -17.35 5.47 15.72
N ASP A 368 -17.91 6.59 15.27
CA ASP A 368 -17.14 7.81 15.10
C ASP A 368 -16.61 8.28 16.46
N ASN A 369 -15.31 8.60 16.53
CA ASN A 369 -14.69 9.11 17.75
C ASN A 369 -14.79 10.63 17.89
N GLY A 370 -15.36 11.31 16.89
CA GLY A 370 -15.59 12.75 16.91
C GLY A 370 -14.32 13.58 16.70
N ALA A 371 -13.24 12.97 16.20
CA ALA A 371 -12.05 13.70 15.82
C ALA A 371 -12.32 14.60 14.60
N SER A 372 -11.89 15.86 14.68
CA SER A 372 -12.15 16.88 13.66
C SER A 372 -10.90 17.66 13.31
N VAL A 373 -10.92 18.29 12.13
CA VAL A 373 -9.89 19.21 11.66
C VAL A 373 -10.50 20.60 11.54
N ASN A 374 -9.89 21.61 12.16
CA ASN A 374 -10.23 22.99 11.91
C ASN A 374 -9.60 23.44 10.59
N LEU A 375 -10.40 23.70 9.57
CA LEU A 375 -9.91 24.06 8.23
C LEU A 375 -9.34 25.48 8.14
N THR A 376 -9.52 26.34 9.15
CA THR A 376 -8.96 27.70 9.14
C THR A 376 -7.48 27.74 9.53
N ASP A 377 -7.01 26.78 10.33
CA ASP A 377 -5.65 26.72 10.85
C ASP A 377 -5.02 25.32 10.82
N CYS A 378 -5.75 24.33 10.33
CA CYS A 378 -5.39 22.92 10.28
C CYS A 378 -5.07 22.25 11.62
N SER A 379 -5.52 22.84 12.74
CA SER A 379 -5.46 22.20 14.04
C SER A 379 -6.42 21.00 14.11
N ILE A 380 -6.01 19.95 14.82
CA ILE A 380 -6.81 18.74 15.05
C ILE A 380 -7.28 18.68 16.51
N SER A 381 -8.33 17.89 16.78
CA SER A 381 -8.78 17.59 18.15
C SER A 381 -7.63 17.11 19.03
N LYS A 382 -7.47 17.73 20.22
CA LYS A 382 -6.35 17.43 21.15
C LYS A 382 -6.65 16.30 22.13
N ASP A 383 -7.93 15.96 22.27
CA ASP A 383 -8.50 15.05 23.28
C ASP A 383 -9.07 13.76 22.66
N ARG A 384 -8.82 13.52 21.37
CA ARG A 384 -9.34 12.36 20.63
C ARG A 384 -8.23 11.50 20.05
N GLY A 385 -8.47 10.19 20.02
CA GLY A 385 -7.58 9.17 19.50
C GLY A 385 -6.58 8.66 20.54
N ALA A 386 -5.75 7.69 20.13
CA ALA A 386 -4.81 7.01 21.01
C ALA A 386 -3.36 7.16 20.54
N SER A 387 -2.41 7.21 21.49
CA SER A 387 -0.97 7.13 21.16
C SER A 387 -0.54 5.71 20.76
N GLU A 388 -1.25 4.72 21.28
CA GLU A 388 -1.00 3.30 21.08
C GLU A 388 -2.33 2.56 21.08
N LEU A 389 -2.48 1.60 20.15
CA LEU A 389 -3.56 0.63 20.16
C LEU A 389 -2.93 -0.76 20.10
N ARG A 390 -3.36 -1.63 21.01
CA ARG A 390 -2.84 -2.99 21.15
C ARG A 390 -3.96 -3.93 21.56
N THR A 391 -4.18 -4.98 20.78
CA THR A 391 -5.32 -5.88 20.98
C THR A 391 -4.99 -7.30 20.56
N PHE A 392 -5.68 -8.26 21.18
CA PHE A 392 -5.80 -9.62 20.67
C PHE A 392 -7.20 -9.81 20.10
N TRP A 393 -7.29 -10.37 18.91
CA TRP A 393 -8.56 -10.59 18.22
C TRP A 393 -8.60 -11.99 17.60
N ALA A 394 -9.77 -12.61 17.54
CA ALA A 394 -10.00 -13.86 16.83
C ALA A 394 -11.12 -13.63 15.81
N ASP A 395 -11.01 -14.27 14.65
CA ASP A 395 -12.01 -14.10 13.59
C ASP A 395 -13.32 -14.81 14.01
N PRO A 396 -14.43 -14.07 14.22
CA PRO A 396 -15.70 -14.68 14.61
C PRO A 396 -16.28 -15.57 13.50
N ASP A 397 -15.88 -15.35 12.25
CA ASP A 397 -16.32 -16.12 11.08
C ASP A 397 -15.21 -17.06 10.58
N PHE A 398 -14.33 -17.49 11.49
CA PHE A 398 -13.22 -18.38 11.12
C PHE A 398 -13.76 -19.74 10.65
N ASP A 399 -13.33 -20.14 9.46
CA ASP A 399 -13.58 -21.47 8.91
C ASP A 399 -12.24 -22.15 8.66
N ALA A 400 -11.93 -23.18 9.44
CA ALA A 400 -10.68 -23.93 9.35
C ALA A 400 -10.52 -24.71 8.04
N SER A 401 -11.57 -24.84 7.23
CA SER A 401 -11.55 -25.51 5.93
C SER A 401 -11.17 -24.58 4.78
N ILE A 402 -11.08 -23.28 5.02
CA ILE A 402 -10.82 -22.25 4.00
C ILE A 402 -9.46 -21.62 4.26
N ASP A 403 -8.58 -21.68 3.27
CA ASP A 403 -7.33 -20.92 3.29
C ASP A 403 -7.64 -19.42 3.15
N ALA A 404 -7.04 -18.60 4.01
CA ALA A 404 -7.30 -17.16 4.04
C ALA A 404 -6.03 -16.36 4.32
N SER A 405 -6.01 -15.13 3.86
CA SER A 405 -4.97 -14.16 4.17
C SER A 405 -5.55 -13.02 5.00
N TYR A 406 -4.82 -12.60 6.03
CA TYR A 406 -5.20 -11.53 6.94
C TYR A 406 -4.11 -10.47 6.91
N TYR A 407 -4.47 -9.20 6.79
CA TYR A 407 -3.53 -8.10 6.99
C TYR A 407 -4.18 -6.97 7.78
N VAL A 408 -3.36 -6.15 8.41
CA VAL A 408 -3.80 -5.04 9.25
C VAL A 408 -3.85 -3.76 8.44
N ARG A 409 -4.87 -2.94 8.67
CA ARG A 409 -4.88 -1.51 8.32
C ARG A 409 -5.03 -0.68 9.60
N VAL A 410 -4.09 0.23 9.83
CA VAL A 410 -4.14 1.21 10.93
C VAL A 410 -4.68 2.51 10.39
N LEU A 411 -5.61 3.18 11.09
CA LEU A 411 -6.09 4.50 10.70
C LEU A 411 -5.79 5.52 11.80
N GLU A 412 -5.18 6.64 11.45
CA GLU A 412 -5.07 7.82 12.31
C GLU A 412 -6.36 8.65 12.30
N ASN A 413 -6.47 9.63 13.19
CA ASN A 413 -7.47 10.69 13.07
C ASN A 413 -7.18 11.56 11.82
N PRO A 414 -8.19 12.23 11.25
CA PRO A 414 -7.98 13.05 10.06
C PRO A 414 -7.06 14.25 10.34
N THR A 415 -6.29 14.66 9.33
CA THR A 415 -5.48 15.88 9.29
C THR A 415 -5.81 16.68 8.03
N CYS A 416 -5.39 17.94 7.96
CA CYS A 416 -5.39 18.66 6.69
C CYS A 416 -4.48 17.98 5.67
N ARG A 417 -4.96 17.87 4.44
CA ARG A 417 -4.14 17.49 3.29
C ARG A 417 -3.18 18.63 2.92
N TRP A 418 -2.08 18.31 2.27
CA TRP A 418 -1.04 19.25 1.88
C TRP A 418 -1.56 20.35 0.95
N SER A 419 -2.57 20.03 0.14
CA SER A 419 -3.24 20.99 -0.73
C SER A 419 -3.99 22.06 0.07
N THR A 420 -4.53 21.69 1.24
CA THR A 420 -5.18 22.63 2.18
C THR A 420 -4.14 23.50 2.86
N TRP A 421 -3.02 22.92 3.28
CA TRP A 421 -1.90 23.69 3.80
C TRP A 421 -1.33 24.71 2.79
N ASP A 422 -1.18 24.31 1.53
CA ASP A 422 -0.74 25.21 0.46
C ASP A 422 -1.71 26.39 0.29
N ALA A 423 -3.02 26.14 0.29
CA ALA A 423 -4.04 27.18 0.18
C ALA A 423 -4.02 28.16 1.36
N LEU A 424 -3.96 27.64 2.59
CA LEU A 424 -3.84 28.45 3.81
C LEU A 424 -2.58 29.31 3.80
N ARG A 425 -1.42 28.74 3.46
CA ARG A 425 -0.15 29.49 3.37
C ARG A 425 -0.19 30.57 2.29
N ALA A 426 -0.95 30.38 1.23
CA ALA A 426 -1.12 31.36 0.15
C ALA A 426 -2.23 32.39 0.42
N GLY A 427 -3.02 32.23 1.48
CA GLY A 427 -4.14 33.13 1.77
C GLY A 427 -5.27 33.05 0.74
N VAL A 428 -5.50 31.87 0.17
CA VAL A 428 -6.55 31.61 -0.83
C VAL A 428 -7.47 30.47 -0.39
N GLU A 429 -8.68 30.45 -0.93
CA GLU A 429 -9.58 29.31 -0.72
C GLU A 429 -9.01 28.01 -1.31
N PRO A 430 -9.16 26.86 -0.63
CA PRO A 430 -8.82 25.57 -1.19
C PRO A 430 -9.40 25.35 -2.59
N ARG A 431 -8.68 24.58 -3.41
CA ARG A 431 -9.15 24.20 -4.73
C ARG A 431 -10.33 23.23 -4.59
N SER A 432 -11.41 23.51 -5.31
CA SER A 432 -12.59 22.65 -5.37
C SER A 432 -12.24 21.25 -5.89
N GLU A 433 -13.05 20.24 -5.55
CA GLU A 433 -12.85 18.84 -5.95
C GLU A 433 -11.54 18.19 -5.46
N VAL A 434 -10.72 18.89 -4.66
CA VAL A 434 -9.55 18.33 -3.97
C VAL A 434 -9.92 18.08 -2.51
N PRO A 435 -9.71 16.85 -1.98
CA PRO A 435 -10.01 16.56 -0.58
C PRO A 435 -9.27 17.53 0.36
N LEU A 436 -10.01 18.08 1.32
CA LEU A 436 -9.48 19.03 2.30
C LEU A 436 -8.68 18.35 3.41
N THR A 437 -9.03 17.09 3.69
CA THR A 437 -8.44 16.29 4.75
C THR A 437 -7.97 14.95 4.23
N ILE A 438 -7.05 14.34 4.95
CA ILE A 438 -6.54 13.00 4.70
C ILE A 438 -6.54 12.20 6.01
N GLN A 439 -6.68 10.88 5.90
CA GLN A 439 -6.57 9.96 7.03
C GLN A 439 -5.41 9.00 6.79
N GLU A 440 -4.24 9.37 7.33
CA GLU A 440 -3.00 8.61 7.27
C GLU A 440 -3.16 7.21 7.87
N ARG A 441 -2.39 6.27 7.32
CA ARG A 441 -2.58 4.84 7.58
C ARG A 441 -1.34 3.99 7.34
N ALA A 442 -1.37 2.78 7.87
CA ALA A 442 -0.35 1.76 7.64
C ALA A 442 -0.99 0.42 7.26
N TRP A 443 -0.25 -0.41 6.50
CA TRP A 443 -0.67 -1.75 6.08
C TRP A 443 0.41 -2.78 6.37
N SER A 444 0.11 -3.78 7.20
CA SER A 444 1.02 -4.90 7.45
C SER A 444 1.13 -5.80 6.23
N SER A 445 2.26 -6.49 6.02
CA SER A 445 2.25 -7.70 5.21
C SER A 445 1.17 -8.68 5.69
N PRO A 446 0.61 -9.54 4.83
CA PRO A 446 -0.36 -10.54 5.23
C PRO A 446 0.25 -11.67 6.07
N ILE A 447 -0.58 -12.30 6.90
CA ILE A 447 -0.37 -13.66 7.41
C ILE A 447 -1.32 -14.57 6.65
N TRP A 448 -0.80 -15.67 6.12
CA TRP A 448 -1.62 -16.69 5.45
C TRP A 448 -1.93 -17.82 6.42
N ILE A 449 -3.21 -18.15 6.56
CA ILE A 449 -3.67 -19.28 7.37
C ILE A 449 -4.04 -20.40 6.41
N HIS A 450 -3.38 -21.55 6.55
CA HIS A 450 -3.65 -22.73 5.73
C HIS A 450 -4.42 -23.76 6.52
N SER A 451 -5.45 -24.30 5.89
CA SER A 451 -6.17 -25.48 6.37
C SER A 451 -5.23 -26.70 6.40
N GLY A 452 -5.23 -27.45 7.50
CA GLY A 452 -4.35 -28.61 7.70
C GLY A 452 -4.56 -29.80 6.76
N LYS A 453 -5.47 -29.72 5.80
CA LYS A 453 -5.82 -30.83 4.88
C LYS A 453 -4.87 -30.98 3.67
N LYS A 454 -3.81 -30.17 3.58
CA LYS A 454 -2.83 -30.19 2.47
C LYS A 454 -1.54 -30.96 2.79
N ALA A 455 -1.59 -31.98 3.64
CA ALA A 455 -0.47 -32.90 3.87
C ALA A 455 -0.56 -34.11 2.93
#